data_AF-A0A8T7EUC3-F1
#
_entry.id   AF-A0A8T7EUC3-F1
#
_cell.length_a   1.000
_cell.length_b   1.000
_cell.length_c   1.000
_cell.angle_alpha   90.00
_cell.angle_beta   90.00
_cell.angle_gamma   90.00
#
_symmetry.space_group_name_H-M   'P 1'
#
loop_
_entity.id
_entity.type
_entity.pdbx_description
1 polymer ?
#
loop_
_entity_poly.entity_id
_entity_poly.type
_entity_poly.pdbx_seq_one_letter_code
_entity_poly.pdbx_strand_id
1 'polypeptide(L)'
;MPPQLAAIASQLVPVEGGTFTIGDVPGRGRASSTRVRRSGRRVSDQLDADDSLPAHDVTVDSFLIEATEVTYAQYVAFLNYLRSQGRDHRNGCGTTVPQRCTDTFKKTPTRTSRPTRPITSSTST
;
A
#
# COMPACT_ATOMS: atom_id res chain seq x y z
N MET A 1 6.22 21.87 -13.41
CA MET A 1 5.13 20.97 -13.87
C MET A 1 4.62 21.48 -15.21
N PRO A 2 4.39 20.61 -16.22
CA PRO A 2 3.82 21.03 -17.50
C PRO A 2 2.43 21.66 -17.33
N PRO A 3 2.06 22.70 -18.11
CA PRO A 3 0.79 23.42 -17.94
C PRO A 3 -0.45 22.52 -17.96
N GLN A 4 -0.46 21.51 -18.83
CA GLN A 4 -1.55 20.54 -18.97
C GLN A 4 -1.77 19.67 -17.72
N LEU A 5 -0.74 19.48 -16.89
CA LEU A 5 -0.87 18.79 -15.60
C LEU A 5 -1.17 19.77 -14.46
N ALA A 6 -0.64 20.99 -14.55
CA ALA A 6 -0.88 22.04 -13.58
C ALA A 6 -2.35 22.49 -13.54
N ALA A 7 -2.98 22.62 -14.71
CA ALA A 7 -4.36 23.07 -14.84
C ALA A 7 -5.39 22.12 -14.21
N ILE A 8 -5.01 20.87 -13.96
CA ILE A 8 -5.88 19.84 -13.41
C ILE A 8 -5.36 19.29 -12.09
N ALA A 9 -4.32 19.88 -11.50
CA ALA A 9 -3.76 19.42 -10.24
C ALA A 9 -4.80 19.52 -9.11
N SER A 10 -4.87 18.48 -8.28
CA SER A 10 -5.70 18.45 -7.07
C SER A 10 -5.11 19.38 -6.01
N GLN A 11 -5.97 19.88 -5.13
CA GLN A 11 -5.53 20.66 -3.98
C GLN A 11 -4.70 19.79 -3.04
N LEU A 12 -3.51 20.29 -2.69
CA LEU A 12 -2.69 19.76 -1.61
C LEU A 12 -3.08 20.43 -0.30
N VAL A 13 -3.30 19.63 0.72
CA VAL A 13 -3.59 20.08 2.08
C VAL A 13 -2.44 19.69 3.01
N PRO A 14 -2.01 20.59 3.91
CA PRO A 14 -1.00 20.27 4.90
C PRO A 14 -1.57 19.34 5.96
N VAL A 15 -0.78 18.32 6.29
CA VAL A 15 -0.94 17.49 7.48
C VAL A 15 0.21 17.86 8.41
N GLU A 16 -0.14 18.40 9.56
CA GLU A 16 0.86 18.77 10.56
C GLU A 16 1.56 17.52 11.11
N GLY A 17 2.86 17.64 11.28
CA GLY A 17 3.69 16.61 11.87
C GLY A 17 3.37 16.39 13.33
N GLY A 18 3.65 15.20 13.82
CA GLY A 18 3.35 14.79 15.17
C GLY A 18 3.55 13.30 15.39
N THR A 19 3.26 12.87 16.62
CA THR A 19 3.23 11.47 16.98
C THR A 19 1.79 10.98 16.97
N PHE A 20 1.53 9.93 16.20
CA PHE A 20 0.22 9.34 16.03
C PHE A 20 0.29 7.85 16.36
N THR A 21 -0.72 7.34 17.05
CA THR A 21 -0.86 5.89 17.25
C THR A 21 -1.46 5.28 15.98
N ILE A 22 -0.70 4.41 15.32
CA ILE A 22 -1.10 3.67 14.11
C ILE A 22 -1.28 2.19 14.45
N GLY A 23 -2.23 1.54 13.80
CA GLY A 23 -2.63 0.16 14.06
C GLY A 23 -3.85 0.08 14.98
N ASP A 24 -4.27 -1.13 15.29
CA ASP A 24 -5.42 -1.41 16.16
C ASP A 24 -5.02 -2.22 17.39
N VAL A 25 -5.91 -2.34 18.36
CA VAL A 25 -5.74 -3.21 19.52
C VAL A 25 -6.49 -4.53 19.32
N PRO A 26 -5.94 -5.65 19.82
CA PRO A 26 -6.62 -6.94 19.75
C PRO A 26 -8.04 -6.87 20.31
N GLY A 27 -9.02 -7.36 19.55
CA GLY A 27 -10.42 -7.42 19.96
C GLY A 27 -11.29 -6.23 19.52
N ARG A 28 -10.73 -5.11 19.05
CA ARG A 28 -11.51 -4.04 18.40
C ARG A 28 -11.84 -4.34 16.94
N GLY A 29 -11.03 -5.16 16.27
CA GLY A 29 -11.27 -5.69 14.91
C GLY A 29 -12.43 -6.68 14.75
N ARG A 30 -13.45 -6.67 15.62
CA ARG A 30 -14.67 -7.50 15.47
C ARG A 30 -15.73 -6.88 14.56
N ALA A 31 -15.49 -5.68 14.04
CA ALA A 31 -16.44 -4.99 13.18
C ALA A 31 -15.73 -4.23 12.06
N SER A 32 -15.11 -4.91 11.09
CA SER A 32 -15.01 -4.29 9.77
C SER A 32 -14.74 -5.26 8.64
N SER A 33 -15.59 -5.15 7.63
CA SER A 33 -15.75 -5.96 6.42
C SER A 33 -16.26 -7.39 6.63
N THR A 34 -17.43 -7.67 6.06
CA THR A 34 -17.76 -9.00 5.55
C THR A 34 -17.48 -8.92 4.06
N ARG A 35 -16.32 -9.35 3.59
CA ARG A 35 -16.07 -9.43 2.16
C ARG A 35 -16.77 -10.68 1.60
N VAL A 36 -17.81 -10.47 0.79
CA VAL A 36 -18.43 -11.57 0.04
C VAL A 36 -17.52 -11.85 -1.16
N ARG A 37 -16.91 -13.03 -1.20
CA ARG A 37 -16.21 -13.48 -2.42
C ARG A 37 -17.20 -13.56 -3.57
N ARG A 38 -16.76 -13.38 -4.82
CA ARG A 38 -17.59 -13.61 -6.04
C ARG A 38 -18.27 -15.00 -6.06
N SER A 39 -17.82 -15.96 -5.24
CA SER A 39 -18.41 -17.28 -5.05
C SER A 39 -19.53 -17.37 -4.00
N GLY A 40 -19.98 -16.25 -3.41
CA GLY A 40 -21.07 -16.21 -2.44
C GLY A 40 -20.73 -16.74 -1.04
N ARG A 41 -19.51 -17.25 -0.81
CA ARG A 41 -19.05 -17.65 0.53
C ARG A 41 -18.60 -16.44 1.33
N ARG A 42 -19.17 -16.30 2.54
CA ARG A 42 -18.64 -15.43 3.59
C ARG A 42 -17.30 -16.00 4.04
N VAL A 43 -16.23 -15.24 3.87
CA VAL A 43 -14.97 -15.52 4.56
C VAL A 43 -15.00 -14.68 5.82
N SER A 44 -14.71 -15.28 6.96
CA SER A 44 -14.45 -14.54 8.18
C SER A 44 -13.12 -13.80 7.99
N ASP A 45 -13.17 -12.50 7.76
CA ASP A 45 -12.03 -11.57 7.61
C ASP A 45 -11.18 -11.45 8.91
N GLN A 46 -11.39 -12.34 9.88
CA GLN A 46 -10.73 -12.36 11.19
C GLN A 46 -9.21 -12.58 11.09
N LEU A 47 -8.71 -13.12 9.97
CA LEU A 47 -7.28 -13.39 9.74
C LEU A 47 -6.54 -12.24 9.02
N ASP A 48 -7.25 -11.27 8.45
CA ASP A 48 -6.62 -10.19 7.67
C ASP A 48 -6.29 -8.94 8.52
N ALA A 49 -6.63 -8.96 9.81
CA ALA A 49 -6.35 -7.86 10.74
C ALA A 49 -4.93 -7.93 11.35
N ASP A 50 -4.22 -9.05 11.20
CA ASP A 50 -2.88 -9.24 11.79
C ASP A 50 -1.87 -8.19 11.29
N ASP A 51 -1.99 -7.77 10.03
CA ASP A 51 -1.13 -6.73 9.44
C ASP A 51 -1.41 -5.32 9.98
N SER A 52 -2.51 -5.14 10.72
CA SER A 52 -2.90 -3.88 11.35
C SER A 52 -2.63 -3.87 12.87
N LEU A 53 -2.09 -4.95 13.44
CA LEU A 53 -1.77 -5.07 14.86
C LEU A 53 -0.24 -5.08 15.10
N PRO A 54 0.23 -4.64 16.27
CA PRO A 54 -0.48 -3.90 17.32
C PRO A 54 -0.49 -2.38 17.06
N ALA A 55 -1.33 -1.66 17.79
CA ALA A 55 -1.24 -0.22 17.92
C ALA A 55 0.14 0.20 18.46
N HIS A 56 0.82 1.12 17.78
CA HIS A 56 2.12 1.65 18.15
C HIS A 56 2.26 3.10 17.70
N ASP A 57 3.11 3.86 18.37
CA ASP A 57 3.32 5.27 18.08
C ASP A 57 4.31 5.45 16.92
N VAL A 58 3.94 6.32 15.98
CA VAL A 58 4.73 6.71 14.82
C VAL A 58 4.85 8.21 14.77
N THR A 59 6.07 8.72 14.68
CA THR A 59 6.33 10.14 14.43
C THR A 59 6.44 10.36 12.93
N VAL A 60 5.66 11.31 12.42
CA VAL A 60 5.63 11.70 11.01
C VAL A 60 5.89 13.19 10.92
N ASP A 61 6.80 13.59 10.03
CA ASP A 61 7.06 15.01 9.73
C ASP A 61 5.86 15.64 9.01
N SER A 62 5.72 16.97 9.06
CA SER A 62 4.67 17.65 8.30
C SER A 62 4.82 17.35 6.80
N PHE A 63 3.70 17.04 6.15
CA PHE A 63 3.67 16.73 4.72
C PHE A 63 2.41 17.29 4.04
N LEU A 64 2.41 17.27 2.72
CA LEU A 64 1.25 17.63 1.91
C LEU A 64 0.60 16.36 1.37
N ILE A 65 -0.73 16.28 1.43
CA ILE A 65 -1.50 15.19 0.82
C ILE A 65 -2.58 15.76 -0.09
N GLU A 66 -2.93 15.02 -1.14
CA GLU A 66 -4.10 15.37 -1.97
C GLU A 66 -5.37 15.22 -1.14
N ALA A 67 -6.25 16.23 -1.18
CA ALA A 67 -7.53 16.19 -0.47
C ALA A 67 -8.49 15.13 -1.04
N THR A 68 -8.28 14.71 -2.29
CA THR A 68 -9.11 13.74 -3.01
C THR A 68 -8.23 12.76 -3.76
N GLU A 69 -8.76 11.59 -4.10
CA GLU A 69 -8.08 10.64 -4.97
C GLU A 69 -7.78 11.24 -6.35
N VAL A 70 -6.73 10.73 -6.99
CA VAL A 70 -6.39 11.08 -8.37
C VAL A 70 -7.53 10.65 -9.30
N THR A 71 -8.10 11.61 -9.99
CA THR A 71 -9.18 11.40 -10.94
C THR A 71 -8.70 10.70 -12.21
N TYR A 72 -9.64 10.06 -12.90
CA TYR A 72 -9.39 9.48 -14.22
C TYR A 72 -8.82 10.50 -15.22
N ALA A 73 -9.35 11.73 -15.24
CA ALA A 73 -8.90 12.79 -16.14
C ALA A 73 -7.44 13.20 -15.87
N GLN A 74 -7.06 13.34 -14.60
CA GLN A 74 -5.68 13.61 -14.18
C GLN A 74 -4.74 12.48 -14.62
N TYR A 75 -5.14 11.22 -14.42
CA TYR A 75 -4.35 10.08 -14.83
C TYR A 75 -4.17 9.99 -16.35
N VAL A 76 -5.23 10.20 -17.13
CA VAL A 76 -5.15 10.22 -18.61
C VAL A 76 -4.27 11.36 -19.12
N ALA A 77 -4.37 12.55 -18.55
CA ALA A 77 -3.51 13.68 -18.90
C ALA A 77 -2.03 13.38 -18.60
N PHE A 78 -1.74 12.73 -17.48
CA PHE A 78 -0.40 12.24 -17.16
C PHE A 78 0.11 11.23 -18.19
N LEU A 79 -0.71 10.24 -18.59
CA LEU A 79 -0.34 9.27 -19.62
C LEU A 79 -0.08 9.94 -20.98
N ASN A 80 -0.92 10.88 -21.39
CA ASN A 80 -0.75 11.63 -22.62
C ASN A 80 0.54 12.47 -22.58
N TYR A 81 0.83 13.09 -21.44
CA TYR A 81 2.08 13.79 -21.24
C TYR A 81 3.29 12.85 -21.36
N LEU A 82 3.29 11.69 -20.69
CA LEU A 82 4.38 10.71 -20.82
C LEU A 82 4.60 10.29 -22.27
N ARG A 83 3.52 9.99 -23.00
CA ARG A 83 3.60 9.62 -24.42
C ARG A 83 4.19 10.74 -25.28
N SER A 84 3.86 12.00 -25.00
CA SER A 84 4.46 13.16 -25.69
C SER A 84 5.98 13.28 -25.47
N GLN A 85 6.49 12.72 -24.38
CA GLN A 85 7.92 12.66 -24.06
C GLN A 85 8.59 11.38 -24.58
N GLY A 86 7.89 10.57 -25.38
CA GLY A 86 8.38 9.26 -25.84
C GLY A 86 8.48 8.21 -24.74
N ARG A 87 7.77 8.39 -23.61
CA ARG A 87 7.80 7.50 -22.44
C ARG A 87 6.50 6.72 -22.29
N ASP A 88 6.57 5.61 -21.56
CA ASP A 88 5.43 4.78 -21.20
C ASP A 88 5.43 4.52 -19.69
N HIS A 89 4.28 4.69 -19.02
CA HIS A 89 4.08 4.32 -17.62
C HIS A 89 4.41 2.85 -17.32
N ARG A 90 4.45 1.99 -18.33
CA ARG A 90 4.80 0.56 -18.22
C ARG A 90 6.30 0.29 -18.25
N ASN A 91 7.09 1.20 -18.81
CA ASN A 91 8.53 1.01 -19.01
C ASN A 91 9.38 2.11 -18.34
N GLY A 92 8.72 3.09 -17.72
CA GLY A 92 9.24 3.85 -16.59
C GLY A 92 9.29 5.36 -16.71
N CYS A 93 9.37 5.98 -15.54
CA CYS A 93 9.40 7.42 -15.33
C CYS A 93 10.85 8.00 -15.45
N GLY A 94 11.84 7.19 -15.85
CA GLY A 94 13.29 7.50 -16.07
C GLY A 94 14.16 7.19 -14.84
N THR A 95 15.43 6.78 -14.89
CA THR A 95 16.42 6.48 -15.96
C THR A 95 17.16 5.17 -15.60
N THR A 96 17.76 4.50 -16.59
CA THR A 96 18.64 3.31 -16.48
C THR A 96 17.99 1.95 -16.20
N VAL A 97 16.83 1.86 -15.54
CA VAL A 97 16.10 0.59 -15.35
C VAL A 97 14.63 0.76 -15.77
N PRO A 98 14.07 -0.12 -16.63
CA PRO A 98 12.64 -0.11 -16.91
C PRO A 98 11.88 -0.54 -15.65
N GLN A 99 11.25 0.40 -14.96
CA GLN A 99 10.36 0.13 -13.82
C GLN A 99 9.00 0.74 -14.13
N ARG A 100 7.88 0.03 -13.93
CA ARG A 100 6.57 0.65 -14.15
C ARG A 100 6.41 1.80 -13.15
N CYS A 101 5.76 2.88 -13.54
CA CYS A 101 5.46 3.97 -12.60
C CYS A 101 4.46 3.52 -11.50
N THR A 102 3.89 2.31 -11.60
CA THR A 102 3.05 1.65 -10.59
C THR A 102 3.80 0.66 -9.70
N ASP A 103 5.07 0.36 -10.01
CA ASP A 103 5.87 -0.58 -9.22
C ASP A 103 6.49 0.19 -8.03
N THR A 104 5.65 0.64 -7.11
CA THR A 104 6.09 0.99 -5.76
C THR A 104 6.67 -0.26 -5.11
N PHE A 105 7.84 -0.14 -4.46
CA PHE A 105 8.50 -1.24 -3.78
C PHE A 105 7.51 -1.97 -2.86
N LYS A 106 6.96 -3.11 -3.32
CA LYS A 106 6.21 -3.99 -2.45
C LYS A 106 7.21 -4.55 -1.45
N LYS A 107 7.00 -4.27 -0.17
CA LYS A 107 7.71 -4.95 0.93
C LYS A 107 7.59 -6.45 0.68
N THR A 108 8.69 -7.10 0.31
CA THR A 108 8.74 -8.56 0.31
C THR A 108 8.52 -8.99 1.76
N PRO A 109 7.44 -9.72 2.09
CA PRO A 109 7.25 -10.19 3.45
C PRO A 109 8.48 -11.03 3.81
N THR A 110 9.20 -10.60 4.83
CA THR A 110 10.34 -11.34 5.37
C THR A 110 9.76 -12.64 5.86
N ARG A 111 9.94 -13.72 5.09
CA ARG A 111 9.58 -15.07 5.50
C ARG A 111 10.52 -15.42 6.64
N THR A 112 10.17 -15.05 7.87
CA THR A 112 10.82 -15.53 9.06
C THR A 112 10.76 -17.05 8.98
N SER A 113 11.89 -17.66 8.65
CA SER A 113 12.03 -19.10 8.63
C SER A 113 11.73 -19.59 10.03
N ARG A 114 10.52 -20.15 10.20
CA ARG A 114 10.15 -20.91 11.39
C ARG A 114 11.24 -21.96 11.60
N PRO A 115 11.96 -21.98 12.73
CA PRO A 115 12.95 -23.01 12.97
C PRO A 115 12.23 -24.36 13.01
N THR A 116 12.58 -25.24 12.09
CA THR A 116 12.13 -26.63 12.07
C THR A 116 12.66 -27.28 13.33
N ARG A 117 11.77 -27.51 14.30
CA ARG A 117 12.09 -28.27 15.51
C ARG A 117 12.45 -29.70 15.07
N PRO A 118 13.63 -30.25 15.40
CA PRO A 118 13.95 -31.62 15.05
C PRO A 118 12.98 -32.56 15.77
N ILE A 119 12.36 -33.45 15.00
CA ILE A 119 11.56 -34.57 15.53
C ILE A 119 12.56 -35.57 16.09
N THR A 120 12.72 -35.62 17.40
CA THR A 120 13.41 -36.74 18.06
C THR A 120 12.45 -37.92 18.05
N SER A 121 12.67 -38.87 17.13
CA SER A 121 12.07 -40.20 17.20
C SER A 121 12.76 -40.99 18.31
N SER A 122 12.07 -41.14 19.44
CA SER A 122 12.40 -42.10 20.48
C SER A 122 12.07 -43.50 19.98
N THR A 123 13.09 -44.31 19.69
CA THR A 123 12.94 -45.75 19.48
C THR A 123 13.16 -46.45 20.81
N SER A 124 12.09 -46.92 21.44
CA SER A 124 12.15 -47.97 22.47
C SER A 124 12.07 -49.32 21.76
N THR A 125 13.11 -50.14 21.89
CA THR A 125 13.14 -51.50 22.49
C THR A 125 14.50 -52.10 22.19
#